data_AF-A0A969UH31-F1
#
_entry.id   AF-A0A969UH31-F1
#
_cell.length_a   1.000
_cell.length_b   1.000
_cell.length_c   1.000
_cell.angle_alpha   90.00
_cell.angle_beta   90.00
_cell.angle_gamma   90.00
#
_symmetry.space_group_name_H-M   'P 1'
#
loop_
_entity.id
_entity.type
_entity.pdbx_description
1 polymer ?
#
loop_
_entity_poly.entity_id
_entity_poly.type
_entity_poly.pdbx_seq_one_letter_code
_entity_poly.pdbx_strand_id
1 'polypeptide(L)' 'MLRFQFSLNGFETTQGADVDVVFSDFMITPSGFVFPQQFIEHIQRPIAVKAHEWRMTSLKTE' A
#
# COMPACT_ATOMS: atom_id res chain seq x y z
N MET A 1 -1.36 -10.93 -5.69
CA MET A 1 -1.05 -10.18 -4.46
C MET A 1 0.44 -9.86 -4.47
N LEU A 2 0.81 -8.62 -4.17
CA LEU A 2 2.21 -8.19 -4.02
C LEU A 2 2.40 -7.67 -2.59
N ARG A 3 3.50 -8.05 -1.94
CA ARG A 3 3.85 -7.60 -0.59
C ARG A 3 5.25 -7.01 -0.60
N PHE A 4 5.43 -5.91 0.11
CA PHE A 4 6.72 -5.28 0.34
C PHE A 4 6.92 -5.03 1.82
N GLN A 5 8.12 -5.31 2.31
CA GLN A 5 8.55 -4.95 3.65
C GLN A 5 9.66 -3.91 3.53
N PHE A 6 9.54 -2.81 4.25
CA PHE A 6 10.55 -1.77 4.27
C PHE A 6 10.44 -0.92 5.55
N SER A 7 11.45 -0.09 5.79
CA SER A 7 11.45 0.89 6.88
C SER A 7 11.10 2.28 6.36
N LEU A 8 10.26 3.02 7.09
CA LEU A 8 9.89 4.39 6.77
C LEU A 8 11.04 5.34 7.12
N ASN A 9 11.47 6.16 6.17
CA ASN A 9 12.58 7.12 6.35
C ASN A 9 12.21 8.56 5.97
N GLY A 10 10.92 8.84 5.77
CA GLY A 10 10.44 10.13 5.24
C GLY A 10 10.07 11.14 6.33
N PHE A 11 8.93 10.92 6.99
CA PHE A 11 8.42 11.83 8.02
C PHE A 11 9.07 11.56 9.38
N GLU A 12 9.45 12.63 10.09
CA GLU A 12 10.10 12.57 11.40
C GLU A 12 9.32 11.72 12.42
N THR A 13 7.98 11.82 12.43
CA THR A 13 7.11 11.10 13.37
C THR A 13 6.98 9.61 13.09
N THR A 14 7.30 9.16 11.88
CA THR A 14 7.19 7.75 11.46
C THR A 14 8.53 7.13 11.10
N GLN A 15 9.61 7.90 11.19
CA GLN A 15 10.94 7.46 10.80
C GLN A 15 11.41 6.28 11.66
N GLY A 16 11.97 5.26 11.01
CA GLY A 16 12.42 4.03 11.63
C GLY A 16 11.32 2.99 11.88
N ALA A 17 10.06 3.27 11.53
CA ALA A 17 9.01 2.25 11.59
C ALA A 17 9.21 1.20 10.49
N ASP A 18 9.10 -0.08 10.85
CA ASP A 18 9.09 -1.18 9.88
C ASP A 18 7.65 -1.47 9.49
N VAL A 19 7.37 -1.49 8.19
CA VAL A 19 6.03 -1.71 7.65
C VAL A 19 6.01 -2.87 6.67
N ASP A 20 4.88 -3.56 6.64
CA ASP A 20 4.46 -4.43 5.55
C ASP A 20 3.32 -3.75 4.80
N VAL A 21 3.48 -3.60 3.49
CA VAL A 21 2.40 -3.16 2.60
C VAL A 21 1.99 -4.28 1.67
N VAL A 22 0.70 -4.42 1.44
CA VAL A 22 0.10 -5.40 0.54
C VAL A 22 -0.73 -4.69 -0.50
N PHE A 23 -0.46 -4.98 -1.76
CA PHE A 23 -1.26 -4.60 -2.91
C PHE A 23 -2.01 -5.83 -3.45
N SER A 24 -3.31 -5.69 -3.65
CA SER A 24 -4.19 -6.76 -4.13
C SER A 24 -5.27 -6.22 -5.06
N ASP A 25 -6.06 -7.15 -5.60
CA ASP A 25 -7.19 -6.86 -6.48
C ASP A 25 -6.79 -6.03 -7.71
N PHE A 26 -5.85 -6.54 -8.50
CA PHE A 26 -5.29 -5.79 -9.62
C PHE A 26 -6.27 -5.73 -10.80
N MET A 27 -6.42 -4.54 -11.38
CA MET A 27 -7.12 -4.32 -12.65
C MET A 27 -6.13 -3.96 -13.76
N ILE A 28 -6.50 -4.23 -15.01
CA ILE A 28 -5.75 -3.85 -16.20
C ILE A 28 -6.57 -2.78 -16.93
N THR A 29 -5.97 -1.63 -17.23
CA THR A 29 -6.62 -0.56 -18.01
C THR A 29 -6.70 -0.94 -19.48
N PRO A 30 -7.57 -0.28 -20.29
CA PRO A 30 -7.58 -0.47 -21.74
C PRO A 30 -6.23 -0.21 -22.41
N SER A 31 -5.41 0.66 -21.84
CA SER A 31 -4.05 0.96 -22.30
C SER A 31 -2.98 -0.04 -21.80
N GLY A 32 -3.39 -1.08 -21.06
CA GLY A 32 -2.50 -2.15 -20.57
C GLY A 32 -1.79 -1.88 -19.24
N PHE A 33 -2.09 -0.77 -18.54
CA PHE A 33 -1.50 -0.52 -17.22
C PHE A 33 -2.16 -1.37 -16.15
N VAL A 34 -1.34 -1.88 -15.23
CA VAL A 34 -1.81 -2.70 -14.09
C VAL A 34 -1.87 -1.83 -12.85
N PHE A 35 -3.07 -1.70 -12.26
CA PHE A 35 -3.29 -0.94 -11.03
C PHE A 35 -3.83 -1.84 -9.92
N PRO A 36 -3.31 -1.74 -8.68
CA PRO A 36 -3.93 -2.38 -7.53
C PRO A 36 -5.19 -1.63 -7.13
N GLN A 37 -6.28 -2.36 -6.90
CA GLN A 37 -7.51 -1.77 -6.35
C GLN A 37 -7.56 -1.81 -4.83
N GLN A 38 -6.68 -2.58 -4.17
CA GLN A 38 -6.59 -2.62 -2.71
C GLN A 38 -5.16 -2.43 -2.23
N PHE A 39 -5.01 -1.60 -1.20
CA PHE A 39 -3.78 -1.38 -0.46
C PHE A 39 -4.03 -1.57 1.04
N ILE A 40 -3.16 -2.30 1.72
CA ILE A 40 -3.20 -2.46 3.17
C ILE A 40 -1.79 -2.25 3.71
N GLU A 41 -1.67 -1.42 4.75
CA GLU A 41 -0.42 -1.18 5.48
C GLU A 41 -0.53 -1.66 6.92
N HIS A 42 0.44 -2.45 7.35
CA HIS A 42 0.65 -2.80 8.74
C HIS A 42 2.02 -2.29 9.19
N ILE A 43 2.03 -1.58 10.30
CA ILE A 43 3.25 -1.30 11.04
C ILE A 43 3.58 -2.56 11.84
N GLN A 44 4.80 -3.04 11.69
CA GLN A 44 5.36 -4.17 12.44
C GLN A 44 6.15 -3.69 13.66
N ARG A 45 6.82 -2.54 13.54
CA ARG A 45 7.57 -1.88 14.61
C ARG A 45 7.46 -0.35 14.51
N PRO A 46 7.46 0.38 15.64
CA PRO A 46 7.62 -0.12 17.01
C PRO A 46 6.34 -0.73 17.61
N ILE A 47 5.18 -0.51 16.99
CA ILE A 47 3.89 -0.98 17.47
C ILE A 47 3.22 -1.77 16.35
N ALA A 48 2.78 -3.00 16.64
CA ALA A 48 2.06 -3.82 15.68
C ALA A 48 0.64 -3.29 15.50
N VAL A 49 0.35 -2.63 14.38
CA VAL A 49 -0.97 -2.05 14.10
C VAL A 49 -1.26 -2.00 12.60
N LYS A 50 -2.53 -2.20 12.23
CA LYS A 50 -3.01 -1.91 10.88
C LYS A 50 -3.19 -0.39 10.74
N ALA A 51 -2.30 0.24 9.99
CA ALA A 51 -2.29 1.70 9.84
C ALA A 51 -3.35 2.15 8.82
N HIS A 52 -3.35 1.53 7.64
CA HIS A 52 -4.22 1.95 6.54
C HIS A 52 -4.84 0.75 5.82
N GLU A 53 -6.06 0.95 5.33
CA GLU A 53 -6.66 0.13 4.28
C GLU A 53 -7.37 1.05 3.31
N TRP A 54 -6.94 1.03 2.05
CA TRP A 54 -7.55 1.80 0.98
C TRP A 54 -8.09 0.86 -0.09
N ARG A 55 -9.25 1.23 -0.64
CA ARG A 55 -9.88 0.55 -1.76
C ARG A 55 -10.20 1.57 -2.85
N MET A 56 -9.75 1.28 -4.06
CA MET A 56 -10.09 2.04 -5.24
C MET A 56 -11.55 1.75 -5.61
N THR A 57 -12.36 2.78 -5.69
CA THR A 57 -13.79 2.67 -6.06
C THR A 57 -14.03 3.00 -7.53
N SER A 58 -13.16 3.80 -8.14
CA SER A 58 -13.18 4.11 -9.56
C SER A 58 -11.82 4.59 -10.04
N LEU A 59 -11.45 4.23 -11.26
CA LEU A 59 -10.30 4.77 -11.98
C LEU A 59 -10.79 5.42 -13.27
N LYS A 60 -10.52 6.72 -13.43
CA LYS A 60 -10.76 7.44 -14.69
C LYS A 60 -9.47 7.45 -15.48
N THR A 61 -9.47 6.79 -16.62
CA THR A 61 -8.41 6.88 -17.62
C THR A 61 -8.86 7.87 -18.70
N GLU A 62 -7.94 8.70 -19.18
CA GLU A 62 -8.20 9.67 -20.27
C GLU A 62 -8.68 9.01 -21.56
#